data_AF-A0A6I2UX81-F1
#
_entry.id   AF-A0A6I2UX81-F1
#
_cell.length_a   1.000
_cell.length_b   1.000
_cell.length_c   1.000
_cell.angle_alpha   90.00
_cell.angle_beta   90.00
_cell.angle_gamma   90.00
#
_symmetry.space_group_name_H-M   'P 1'
#
loop_
_entity.id
_entity.type
_entity.pdbx_description
1 polymer ?
#
loop_
_entity_poly.entity_id
_entity_poly.type
_entity_poly.pdbx_seq_one_letter_code
_entity_poly.pdbx_strand_id
1 'polypeptide(L)'
;MLICSECGRQLEEKEALVHKAADGSKKIICPACFEKLTGVDYRTFAYRKENARQTFFAVLFCLAATGYAFYTRGWEWGVGGIVLTLLVYFFSSKAR
;
A
#
# COMPACT_ATOMS: atom_id res chain seq x y z
N MET A 1 -2.07 8.50 -26.44
CA MET A 1 -3.13 9.42 -25.95
C MET A 1 -4.26 8.57 -25.42
N LEU A 2 -4.65 8.74 -24.17
CA LEU A 2 -5.66 7.90 -23.53
C LEU A 2 -6.90 8.73 -23.23
N ILE A 3 -8.09 8.18 -23.46
CA ILE A 3 -9.36 8.87 -23.23
C ILE A 3 -9.92 8.39 -21.90
N CYS A 4 -10.26 9.33 -21.02
CA CYS A 4 -10.94 8.98 -19.77
C CYS A 4 -12.32 8.37 -20.06
N SER A 5 -12.58 7.19 -19.50
CA SER A 5 -13.86 6.47 -19.66
C SER A 5 -15.05 7.18 -19.00
N GLU A 6 -14.79 8.12 -18.07
CA GLU A 6 -15.85 8.84 -17.32
C GLU A 6 -16.13 10.24 -17.88
N CYS A 7 -15.09 10.99 -18.27
CA CYS A 7 -15.25 12.39 -18.69
C CYS A 7 -14.89 12.64 -20.16
N GLY A 8 -14.43 11.63 -20.90
CA GLY A 8 -14.04 11.76 -22.30
C GLY A 8 -12.82 12.65 -22.55
N ARG A 9 -12.16 13.16 -21.51
CA ARG A 9 -10.98 14.03 -21.64
C ARG A 9 -9.78 13.23 -22.14
N GLN A 10 -9.01 13.83 -23.05
CA GLN A 10 -7.71 13.31 -23.47
C GLN A 10 -6.69 13.51 -22.35
N LEU A 11 -6.01 12.43 -22.00
CA LEU A 11 -4.96 12.35 -20.99
C LEU A 11 -3.65 11.89 -21.64
N GLU A 12 -2.54 12.42 -21.14
CA GLU A 12 -1.23 11.86 -21.42
C GLU A 12 -1.05 10.52 -20.70
N GLU A 13 -0.25 9.62 -21.31
CA GLU A 13 -0.02 8.26 -20.78
C GLU A 13 0.49 8.24 -19.34
N LYS A 14 1.22 9.29 -18.93
CA LYS A 14 1.79 9.43 -17.58
C LYS A 14 0.76 9.74 -16.51
N GLU A 15 -0.38 10.33 -16.88
CA GLU A 15 -1.42 10.77 -15.94
C GLU A 15 -2.64 9.83 -15.92
N ALA A 16 -2.65 8.83 -16.79
CA ALA A 16 -3.77 7.91 -16.93
C ALA A 16 -3.81 6.89 -15.79
N LEU A 17 -4.90 6.91 -15.02
CA LEU A 17 -5.15 5.95 -13.95
C LEU A 17 -5.81 4.71 -14.53
N VAL A 18 -5.05 3.63 -14.68
CA VAL A 18 -5.58 2.36 -15.17
C VAL A 18 -6.13 1.56 -14.00
N HIS A 19 -7.46 1.58 -13.87
CA HIS A 19 -8.17 0.73 -12.91
C HIS A 19 -8.58 -0.58 -13.59
N LYS A 20 -8.13 -1.72 -13.06
CA LYS A 20 -8.64 -3.04 -13.46
C LYS A 20 -9.82 -3.40 -12.59
N ALA A 21 -11.01 -3.50 -13.18
CA ALA A 21 -12.18 -4.03 -12.50
C ALA A 21 -12.07 -5.56 -12.30
N ALA A 22 -12.86 -6.10 -11.37
CA ALA A 22 -12.92 -7.55 -11.08
C ALA A 22 -13.25 -8.38 -12.33
N ASP A 23 -13.98 -7.80 -13.27
CA ASP A 23 -14.39 -8.41 -14.54
C ASP A 23 -13.25 -8.45 -15.58
N GLY A 24 -12.03 -8.04 -15.21
CA GLY A 24 -10.87 -7.99 -16.11
C GLY A 24 -10.85 -6.78 -17.05
N SER A 25 -11.90 -5.96 -17.07
CA SER A 25 -11.96 -4.73 -17.87
C SER A 25 -11.01 -3.66 -17.30
N LYS A 26 -10.20 -3.07 -18.18
CA LYS A 26 -9.32 -1.93 -17.85
C LYS A 26 -10.07 -0.64 -18.13
N LYS A 27 -10.38 0.13 -17.09
CA LYS A 27 -10.95 1.48 -17.20
C LYS A 27 -9.83 2.50 -17.04
N ILE A 28 -9.80 3.51 -17.92
CA ILE A 28 -8.86 4.62 -17.83
C ILE A 28 -9.59 5.79 -17.18
N ILE A 29 -9.11 6.25 -16.03
CA ILE A 29 -9.78 7.26 -15.23
C ILE A 29 -8.85 8.48 -15.09
N CYS A 30 -9.43 9.68 -15.11
CA CYS A 30 -8.69 10.93 -14.89
C CYS A 30 -8.47 11.18 -13.38
N PRO A 31 -7.39 11.87 -12.94
CA PRO A 31 -7.17 12.17 -11.53
C PRO A 31 -8.35 12.88 -10.84
N ALA A 32 -8.95 13.87 -11.51
CA ALA A 32 -10.14 14.57 -11.02
C ALA A 32 -11.39 13.67 -10.93
N CYS A 33 -11.49 12.68 -11.82
CA CYS A 33 -12.58 11.71 -11.83
C CYS A 33 -12.40 10.71 -10.69
N PHE A 34 -11.15 10.28 -10.45
CA PHE A 34 -10.80 9.41 -9.35
C PHE A 34 -11.08 10.04 -7.99
N GLU A 35 -10.73 11.32 -7.83
CA GLU A 35 -11.01 12.09 -6.61
C GLU A 35 -12.53 12.20 -6.37
N LYS A 36 -13.33 12.50 -7.40
CA LYS A 36 -14.80 12.52 -7.30
C LYS A 36 -15.41 11.17 -6.92
N LEU A 37 -14.86 10.07 -7.45
CA LEU A 37 -15.38 8.73 -7.22
C LEU A 37 -14.97 8.16 -5.85
N THR A 38 -13.76 8.48 -5.38
CA THR A 38 -13.20 7.90 -4.15
C THR A 38 -13.22 8.86 -2.96
N GLY A 39 -13.49 10.14 -3.18
CA GLY A 39 -13.40 11.20 -2.18
C GLY A 39 -11.97 11.46 -1.69
N VAL A 40 -10.96 10.91 -2.36
CA VAL A 40 -9.55 11.00 -1.96
C VAL A 40 -8.69 11.40 -3.15
N ASP A 41 -7.84 12.40 -2.93
CA ASP A 41 -6.81 12.81 -3.86
C ASP A 41 -5.93 11.62 -4.29
N TYR A 42 -5.71 11.49 -5.60
CA TYR A 42 -4.89 10.39 -6.15
C TYR A 42 -3.47 10.38 -5.55
N ARG A 43 -2.88 11.55 -5.29
CA ARG A 43 -1.56 11.67 -4.66
C ARG A 43 -1.55 11.08 -3.24
N THR A 44 -2.60 11.34 -2.47
CA THR A 44 -2.76 10.79 -1.12
C THR A 44 -2.99 9.28 -1.17
N PHE A 45 -3.74 8.78 -2.16
CA PHE A 45 -3.91 7.35 -2.37
C PHE A 45 -2.58 6.66 -2.76
N ALA A 46 -1.84 7.23 -3.71
CA ALA A 46 -0.55 6.71 -4.16
C ALA A 46 0.48 6.68 -3.02
N TYR A 47 0.57 7.77 -2.24
CA TYR A 47 1.42 7.85 -1.06
C TYR A 47 1.07 6.77 0.00
N ARG A 48 -0.22 6.60 0.31
CA ARG A 48 -0.67 5.54 1.24
C ARG A 48 -0.33 4.14 0.73
N LYS A 49 -0.45 3.90 -0.57
CA LYS A 49 -0.11 2.62 -1.21
C LYS A 49 1.38 2.31 -1.13
N GLU A 50 2.23 3.31 -1.35
CA GLU A 50 3.68 3.16 -1.25
C GLU A 50 4.12 2.92 0.19
N ASN A 51 3.61 3.70 1.15
CA ASN A 51 3.84 3.49 2.58
C ASN A 51 3.37 2.10 3.05
N ALA A 52 2.22 1.62 2.56
CA ALA A 52 1.73 0.27 2.87
C ALA A 52 2.69 -0.81 2.35
N ARG A 53 3.30 -0.60 1.17
CA ARG A 53 4.28 -1.53 0.61
C ARG A 53 5.57 -1.56 1.42
N GLN A 54 6.08 -0.39 1.80
CA GLN A 54 7.30 -0.29 2.59
C GLN A 54 7.13 -0.91 3.99
N THR A 55 6.02 -0.60 4.67
CA THR A 55 5.69 -1.18 5.97
C THR A 55 5.50 -2.69 5.90
N PHE A 56 4.90 -3.21 4.82
CA PHE A 56 4.75 -4.65 4.59
C PHE A 56 6.12 -5.36 4.55
N PHE A 57 7.08 -4.85 3.79
CA PHE A 57 8.43 -5.45 3.73
C PHE A 57 9.16 -5.36 5.08
N ALA A 58 9.03 -4.26 5.80
CA ALA A 58 9.63 -4.10 7.13
C ALA A 58 9.10 -5.12 8.14
N VAL A 59 7.77 -5.35 8.16
CA VAL A 59 7.13 -6.34 9.04
C VAL A 59 7.59 -7.76 8.69
N LEU A 60 7.69 -8.08 7.40
CA LEU A 60 8.14 -9.39 6.92
C LEU A 60 9.57 -9.70 7.38
N PHE A 61 10.47 -8.71 7.31
CA PHE A 61 11.83 -8.84 7.81
C PHE A 61 11.87 -9.02 9.33
N CYS A 62 11.06 -8.27 10.09
CA CYS A 62 11.00 -8.42 11.56
C CYS A 62 10.48 -9.81 11.97
N LEU A 63 9.48 -10.35 11.27
CA LEU A 63 8.97 -11.70 11.50
C LEU A 63 10.03 -12.77 11.19
N ALA A 64 10.78 -12.61 10.10
CA ALA A 64 11.88 -13.52 9.76
C ALA A 64 12.98 -13.51 10.82
N ALA A 65 13.40 -12.33 11.28
CA ALA A 65 14.39 -12.17 12.34
C ALA A 65 13.90 -12.77 13.67
N THR A 66 12.61 -12.60 13.98
CA THR A 66 11.96 -13.17 15.16
C THR A 66 11.92 -14.69 15.11
N GLY A 67 11.58 -15.28 13.95
CA GLY A 67 11.61 -16.72 13.73
C GLY A 67 13.03 -17.29 13.87
N TYR A 68 14.04 -16.57 13.35
CA TYR A 68 15.44 -16.96 13.50
C TYR A 68 15.91 -16.90 14.97
N ALA A 69 15.52 -15.85 15.71
CA ALA A 69 15.81 -15.73 17.13
C ALA A 69 15.15 -16.84 17.96
N PHE A 70 13.91 -17.22 17.61
CA PHE A 70 13.21 -18.35 18.22
C PHE A 70 13.93 -19.67 17.99
N TYR A 71 14.43 -19.91 16.77
CA TYR A 71 15.18 -21.12 16.42
C TYR A 71 16.53 -21.21 17.15
N THR A 72 17.25 -20.10 17.29
CA THR A 72 18.63 -20.10 17.80
C THR A 72 18.73 -19.93 19.32
N ARG A 73 17.83 -19.17 19.94
CA ARG A 73 17.91 -18.79 21.37
C ARG A 73 16.70 -19.21 22.20
N GLY A 74 15.75 -19.93 21.60
CA GLY A 74 14.55 -20.41 22.28
C GLY A 74 13.42 -19.37 22.34
N TRP A 75 12.35 -19.74 23.04
CA TRP A 75 11.05 -19.10 22.89
C TRP A 75 10.96 -17.66 23.42
N GLU A 76 11.72 -17.33 24.46
CA GLU A 76 11.71 -16.01 25.12
C GLU A 76 12.13 -14.88 24.15
N TRP A 77 13.11 -15.15 23.29
CA TRP A 77 13.60 -14.19 22.29
C TRP A 77 12.62 -14.00 21.14
N GLY A 78 11.84 -15.04 20.81
CA GLY A 78 10.77 -14.89 19.83
C GLY A 78 9.60 -14.06 20.35
N VAL A 79 9.22 -14.21 21.62
CA VAL A 79 8.18 -13.35 22.23
C VAL A 79 8.61 -11.88 22.19
N GLY A 80 9.87 -11.59 22.54
CA GLY A 80 10.42 -10.23 22.43
C GLY A 80 10.38 -9.66 21.00
N GLY A 81 10.73 -10.48 20.00
CA GLY A 81 10.67 -10.07 18.59
C GLY A 81 9.24 -9.81 18.08
N ILE A 82 8.26 -10.60 18.51
CA ILE A 82 6.84 -10.37 18.18
C ILE A 82 6.37 -9.05 18.79
N VAL A 83 6.66 -8.79 20.06
CA VAL A 83 6.29 -7.54 20.75
C VAL A 83 6.89 -6.33 20.06
N LEU A 84 8.18 -6.39 19.69
CA LEU A 84 8.85 -5.33 18.94
C LEU A 84 8.17 -5.08 17.57
N THR A 85 7.84 -6.15 16.85
CA THR A 85 7.18 -6.06 15.53
C THR A 85 5.81 -5.37 15.65
N LEU A 86 5.03 -5.71 16.68
CA LEU A 86 3.75 -5.08 16.97
C LEU A 86 3.90 -3.60 17.33
N LEU A 87 4.92 -3.23 18.11
CA LEU A 87 5.21 -1.84 18.44
C LEU A 87 5.55 -1.03 17.18
N VAL A 88 6.43 -1.54 16.32
CA VAL A 88 6.80 -0.87 15.06
C VAL A 88 5.58 -0.72 14.15
N TYR A 89 4.73 -1.74 14.04
CA TYR A 89 3.49 -1.67 13.28
C TYR A 89 2.52 -0.62 13.84
N PHE A 90 2.34 -0.60 15.16
CA PHE A 90 1.47 0.36 15.82
C PHE A 90 1.98 1.80 15.62
N PHE A 91 3.27 2.06 15.82
CA PHE A 91 3.87 3.37 15.56
C PHE A 91 3.76 3.78 14.09
N SER A 92 4.00 2.86 13.15
CA SER A 92 3.88 3.14 11.71
C SER A 92 2.44 3.42 11.27
N SER A 93 1.46 2.77 11.90
CA SER A 93 0.03 3.00 11.62
C SER A 93 -0.52 4.27 12.29
N LYS A 94 0.00 4.63 13.47
CA LYS A 94 -0.42 5.78 14.27
C LYS A 94 0.33 7.08 13.93
N ALA A 95 1.42 7.04 13.18
CA ALA A 95 2.10 8.22 12.64
C ALA A 95 1.28 8.97 11.55
N ARG A 96 -0.03 8.97 11.70
CA ARG A 96 -1.03 9.56 10.80
C ARG A 96 -1.47 10.92 11.29
#